data_AF-A0A1I4LEJ0-F1
#
_entry.id   AF-A0A1I4LEJ0-F1
#
_cell.length_a   1.000
_cell.length_b   1.000
_cell.length_c   1.000
_cell.angle_alpha   90.00
_cell.angle_beta   90.00
_cell.angle_gamma   90.00
#
_symmetry.space_group_name_H-M   'P 1'
#
loop_
_entity.id
_entity.type
_entity.pdbx_description
1 polymer ?
#
loop_
_entity_poly.entity_id
_entity_poly.type
_entity_poly.pdbx_seq_one_letter_code
_entity_poly.pdbx_strand_id
1 'polypeptide(L)' 'MRVLVYFRSGASQVFIVPRDIPAVEFRRVAEAVGGYFHKVEFVQKKAKLQKMNTFSY' A
#
# COMPACT_ATOMS: atom_id res chain seq x y z
N MET A 1 2.25 -1.96 -6.42
CA MET A 1 1.27 -1.28 -5.54
C MET A 1 2.00 -0.31 -4.61
N ARG A 2 1.31 0.69 -4.06
CA ARG A 2 1.90 1.62 -3.07
C ARG A 2 1.46 1.20 -1.68
N VAL A 3 2.42 1.04 -0.77
CA VAL A 3 2.18 0.60 0.62
C VAL A 3 2.83 1.61 1.55
N LEU A 4 2.05 2.22 2.44
CA LEU A 4 2.56 3.09 3.49
C LEU A 4 2.87 2.25 4.74
N VAL A 5 4.11 2.30 5.21
CA VAL A 5 4.60 1.58 6.38
C VAL A 5 4.82 2.56 7.52
N TYR A 6 4.36 2.21 8.72
CA TYR A 6 4.62 2.96 9.95
C TYR A 6 5.59 2.20 10.84
N PHE A 7 6.77 2.76 11.03
CA PHE A 7 7.84 2.19 11.84
C PHE A 7 7.64 2.47 13.33
N ARG A 8 8.18 1.61 14.19
CA ARG A 8 8.16 1.82 15.65
C ARG A 8 8.98 3.04 16.08
N SER A 9 9.91 3.51 15.24
CA SER A 9 10.65 4.76 15.43
C SER A 9 9.76 6.02 15.32
N GLY A 10 8.52 5.89 14.86
CA GLY A 10 7.64 7.02 14.55
C GLY A 10 7.76 7.51 13.10
N ALA A 11 8.78 7.06 12.36
CA ALA A 11 8.89 7.35 10.93
C ALA A 11 7.83 6.61 10.12
N SER A 12 7.46 7.16 8.96
CA SER A 12 6.61 6.48 7.99
C SER A 12 7.15 6.65 6.57
N GLN A 13 6.97 5.63 5.74
CA GLN A 13 7.49 5.63 4.37
C GLN A 13 6.58 4.87 3.41
N VAL A 14 6.43 5.41 2.20
CA VAL A 14 5.71 4.75 1.11
C VAL A 14 6.67 3.91 0.28
N PHE A 15 6.39 2.61 0.20
CA PHE A 15 7.08 1.67 -0.67
C PHE A 15 6.29 1.46 -1.97
N ILE A 16 7.02 1.35 -3.08
CA ILE A 16 6.49 0.87 -4.35
C ILE A 16 6.94 -0.58 -4.49
N VAL A 17 5.97 -1.51 -4.48
CA VAL A 17 6.26 -2.94 -4.46
C VAL A 17 5.58 -3.68 -5.60
N PRO A 18 6.12 -4.82 -6.08
CA PRO A 18 5.41 -5.72 -6.99
C PRO A 18 4.08 -6.20 -6.39
N ARG A 19 3.12 -6.61 -7.23
CA ARG A 19 1.81 -7.08 -6.72
C ARG A 19 1.87 -8.50 -6.14
N ASP A 20 2.86 -9.25 -6.57
CA ASP A 20 3.13 -10.66 -6.32
C ASP A 20 4.20 -10.89 -5.25
N ILE A 21 4.72 -9.82 -4.63
CA ILE A 21 5.72 -9.94 -3.57
C ILE A 21 5.15 -10.72 -2.36
N PRO A 22 5.86 -11.76 -1.88
CA PRO A 22 5.50 -12.43 -0.64
C PRO A 22 5.53 -11.48 0.56
N ALA A 23 4.53 -11.56 1.44
CA ALA A 23 4.45 -10.69 2.62
C ALA A 23 5.69 -10.80 3.54
N VAL A 24 6.26 -12.00 3.64
CA VAL A 24 7.48 -12.25 4.43
C VAL A 24 8.69 -11.54 3.83
N GLU A 25 8.80 -11.55 2.50
CA GLU A 25 9.89 -10.85 1.80
C GLU A 25 9.73 -9.34 1.94
N PHE A 26 8.53 -8.82 1.70
CA PHE A 26 8.23 -7.40 1.91
C PHE A 26 8.57 -6.95 3.32
N ARG A 27 8.20 -7.75 4.33
CA ARG A 27 8.52 -7.46 5.73
C ARG A 27 10.02 -7.33 5.96
N ARG A 28 10.82 -8.29 5.47
CA ARG A 28 12.28 -8.25 5.59
C ARG A 28 12.88 -7.01 4.95
N VAL A 29 12.42 -6.65 3.75
CA VAL A 29 12.90 -5.46 3.04
C VAL A 29 12.53 -4.18 3.79
N ALA A 30 11.28 -4.04 4.24
CA ALA A 30 10.84 -2.87 4.99
C ALA A 30 11.59 -2.74 6.32
N GLU A 31 11.80 -3.85 7.04
CA GLU A 31 12.55 -3.87 8.30
C GLU A 31 14.05 -3.57 8.09
N ALA A 32 14.65 -3.98 6.98
CA ALA A 32 16.03 -3.64 6.64
C ALA A 32 16.22 -2.13 6.35
N VAL A 33 15.18 -1.45 5.87
CA VAL A 33 15.23 -0.01 5.55
C VAL A 33 14.97 0.87 6.77
N GLY A 34 13.92 0.56 7.54
CA GLY A 34 13.41 1.44 8.60
C GLY A 34 13.28 0.80 9.99
N GLY A 35 13.73 -0.45 10.15
CA GLY A 35 13.55 -1.23 11.37
C GLY A 35 12.14 -1.79 11.53
N TYR A 36 11.81 -2.27 12.73
CA TYR A 36 10.51 -2.89 13.00
C TYR A 36 9.35 -1.93 12.74
N PHE A 37 8.33 -2.41 12.03
CA PHE A 37 7.08 -1.70 11.81
C PHE A 37 5.91 -2.35 12.55
N HIS A 38 4.85 -1.59 12.72
CA HIS A 38 3.67 -2.01 13.48
C HIS A 38 2.35 -1.85 12.71
N LYS A 39 2.38 -1.12 11.59
CA LYS A 39 1.19 -0.88 10.76
C LYS A 39 1.58 -0.70 9.29
N VAL A 40 0.70 -1.16 8.40
CA VAL A 40 0.81 -1.01 6.95
C VAL A 40 -0.54 -0.61 6.36
N GLU A 41 -0.52 0.31 5.39
CA GLU A 41 -1.71 0.76 4.66
C GLU A 41 -1.52 0.65 3.14
N PHE A 42 -2.50 0.06 2.46
CA PHE A 42 -2.48 -0.08 1.01
C PHE A 42 -3.08 1.16 0.36
N VAL A 43 -2.27 1.90 -0.39
CA VAL A 43 -2.73 3.09 -1.12
C VAL A 43 -3.36 2.64 -2.43
N GLN A 44 -4.66 2.34 -2.39
CA GLN A 44 -5.45 2.08 -3.60
C GLN A 44 -5.93 3.40 -4.21
N LYS A 45 -5.74 3.58 -5.52
CA LYS A 45 -6.51 4.60 -6.25
C LYS A 45 -7.97 4.12 -6.24
N LYS A 46 -8.85 4.82 -5.51
CA LYS A 46 -10.30 4.62 -5.68
C LYS A 46 -10.61 4.92 -7.14
N ALA A 47 -10.84 3.90 -7.96
CA ALA A 47 -11.48 4.08 -9.25
C ALA A 47 -12.86 4.67 -8.94
N LYS A 48 -13.09 5.94 -9.28
CA LYS A 48 -14.44 6.48 -9.30
C LYS A 48 -15.19 5.66 -10.35
N LEU A 49 -16.00 4.70 -9.91
CA LEU A 49 -17.05 4.12 -10.73
C LEU A 49 -18.01 5.27 -11.06
N GLN A 50 -17.75 5.99 -12.15
CA GLN A 50 -18.78 6.84 -12.76
C GLN A 50 -19.86 5.89 -13.23
N LYS A 51 -20.99 5.84 -12.52
CA LYS A 51 -22.20 5.22 -13.02
C LYS A 51 -22.55 5.94 -14.32
N MET A 52 -22.33 5.29 -15.47
CA MET A 52 -22.89 5.74 -16.74
C MET A 52 -24.41 5.63 -16.62
N ASN A 53 -25.08 6.77 -16.44
CA ASN A 53 -26.52 6.85 -16.58
C ASN A 53 -26.86 6.50 -18.04
N THR A 54 -27.43 5.32 -18.25
CA THR A 54 -28.03 4.97 -19.53
C THR A 54 -29.36 5.70 -19.57
N PHE A 55 -29.45 6.75 -20.38
CA PHE A 55 -30.73 7.34 -20.74
C PHE A 55 -31.40 6.37 -21.71
N SER A 56 -32.49 5.74 -21.26
CA SER A 56 -33.42 5.03 -22.13
C SER A 56 -34.39 6.06 -22.70
N TYR A 57 -34.41 6.20 -24.03
CA TYR A 57 -35.45 6.92 -24.78
C TYR A 57 -36.71 6.07 -24.92
#